data_AF-A0A392PT76-F1
#
_entry.id   AF-A0A392PT76-F1
#
_cell.length_a   1.000
_cell.length_b   1.000
_cell.length_c   1.000
_cell.angle_alpha   90.00
_cell.angle_beta   90.00
_cell.angle_gamma   90.00
#
_symmetry.space_group_name_H-M   'P 1'
#
loop_
_entity.id
_entity.type
_entity.pdbx_description
1 polymer ?
#
loop_
_entity_poly.entity_id
_entity_poly.type
_entity_poly.pdbx_seq_one_letter_code
_entity_poly.pdbx_strand_id
1 'polypeptide(L)' 'MKNLRLLQLDYVDLTGDYGYLSKELRWVHWQQTTFNSIPDDFYMGNLVVIDLKHSNIEQVWNESK' A
#
# COMPACT_ATOMS: atom_id res chain seq x y z
N MET A 1 4.71 -14.00 -2.17
CA MET A 1 3.81 -14.07 -3.35
C MET A 1 4.53 -13.37 -4.51
N LYS A 2 5.19 -14.10 -5.42
CA LYS A 2 6.15 -13.45 -6.36
C LYS A 2 5.50 -12.74 -7.55
N ASN A 3 4.36 -13.21 -8.04
CA ASN A 3 3.68 -12.69 -9.24
C ASN A 3 2.32 -12.03 -8.90
N LEU A 4 2.16 -11.52 -7.68
CA LEU A 4 0.90 -10.91 -7.26
C LEU A 4 0.74 -9.57 -7.97
N ARG A 5 -0.38 -9.40 -8.68
CA ARG A 5 -0.65 -8.18 -9.46
C ARG A 5 -1.75 -7.31 -8.86
N LEU A 6 -2.66 -7.91 -8.10
CA LEU A 6 -3.80 -7.26 -7.47
C LEU A 6 -3.74 -7.58 -5.97
N LEU A 7 -3.79 -6.56 -5.13
CA LEU A 7 -3.82 -6.71 -3.67
C LEU A 7 -5.02 -5.93 -3.12
N GLN A 8 -5.86 -6.62 -2.37
CA GLN A 8 -7.03 -6.04 -1.69
C GLN A 8 -6.87 -6.24 -0.18
N LEU A 9 -6.94 -5.14 0.56
CA LEU A 9 -6.71 -5.04 1.99
C LEU A 9 -7.84 -4.20 2.60
N ASP A 10 -8.90 -4.89 3.00
CA ASP A 10 -10.08 -4.24 3.60
C ASP A 10 -10.03 -4.44 5.11
N TYR A 11 -10.14 -3.35 5.88
CA TYR A 11 -10.19 -3.39 7.35
C TYR A 11 -8.97 -4.05 8.01
N VAL A 12 -7.81 -4.03 7.35
CA VAL A 12 -6.58 -4.65 7.84
C VAL A 12 -5.41 -3.67 7.86
N ASP A 13 -4.63 -3.78 8.93
CA ASP A 13 -3.33 -3.14 9.05
C ASP A 13 -2.26 -4.21 8.89
N LEU A 14 -1.48 -4.09 7.81
CA LEU A 14 -0.31 -4.93 7.62
C LEU A 14 0.81 -4.46 8.55
N THR A 15 1.54 -5.39 9.15
CA THR A 15 2.69 -5.06 9.99
C THR A 15 3.92 -5.78 9.48
N GLY A 16 5.09 -5.15 9.59
CA GLY A 16 6.36 -5.71 9.14
C GLY A 16 6.88 -5.01 7.89
N ASP A 17 7.69 -5.72 7.12
CA ASP A 17 8.42 -5.20 5.96
C ASP A 17 7.60 -5.36 4.68
N TYR A 18 7.23 -4.22 4.08
CA TYR A 18 6.45 -4.14 2.85
C TYR A 18 7.27 -4.42 1.59
N GLY A 19 8.60 -4.42 1.68
CA GLY A 19 9.52 -4.77 0.60
C GLY A 19 9.42 -6.23 0.15
N TYR A 20 8.80 -7.11 0.95
CA TYR A 20 8.51 -8.49 0.58
C TYR A 20 7.24 -8.66 -0.28
N LEU A 21 6.44 -7.60 -0.44
CA LEU A 21 5.31 -7.62 -1.36
C LEU A 21 5.80 -7.75 -2.81
N SER A 22 4.93 -8.29 -3.67
CA SER A 22 5.31 -8.53 -5.06
C SER A 22 5.64 -7.22 -5.76
N LYS A 23 6.81 -7.18 -6.40
CA LYS A 23 7.17 -6.07 -7.29
C LYS A 23 6.30 -6.03 -8.55
N GLU A 24 5.51 -7.06 -8.83
CA GLU A 24 4.59 -7.12 -9.98
C GLU A 24 3.22 -6.50 -9.69
N LEU A 25 3.01 -5.92 -8.50
CA LEU A 25 1.77 -5.26 -8.14
C LEU A 25 1.43 -4.14 -9.12
N ARG A 26 0.21 -4.18 -9.64
CA ARG A 26 -0.36 -3.21 -10.58
C ARG A 26 -1.56 -2.47 -9.99
N TRP A 27 -2.26 -3.08 -9.05
CA TRP A 27 -3.41 -2.49 -8.39
C TRP A 27 -3.41 -2.85 -6.91
N VAL A 28 -3.61 -1.84 -6.07
CA VAL A 28 -3.77 -1.99 -4.62
C VAL A 28 -5.05 -1.28 -4.21
N HIS A 29 -5.86 -1.97 -3.41
CA HIS A 29 -7.01 -1.40 -2.73
C HIS A 29 -6.82 -1.59 -1.25
N TRP A 30 -6.82 -0.48 -0.53
CA TRP A 30 -6.44 -0.44 0.87
C TRP A 30 -7.37 0.51 1.62
N GLN A 31 -8.52 -0.01 2.02
CA GLN A 31 -9.58 0.76 2.65
C GLN A 31 -9.60 0.53 4.15
N GLN A 32 -10.04 1.56 4.88
CA GLN A 32 -10.32 1.49 6.33
C GLN A 32 -9.11 1.00 7.14
N THR A 33 -7.91 1.37 6.68
CA THR A 33 -6.66 1.17 7.41
C THR A 33 -6.44 2.28 8.43
N THR A 34 -5.71 1.98 9.51
CA THR A 34 -5.31 2.94 10.54
C THR A 34 -4.06 3.74 10.17
N PHE A 35 -3.43 3.47 9.03
CA PHE A 35 -2.27 4.26 8.58
C PHE A 35 -2.67 5.67 8.13
N ASN A 36 -1.87 6.64 8.54
CA ASN A 36 -2.01 8.04 8.13
C ASN A 36 -1.19 8.35 6.86
N SER A 37 -0.28 7.45 6.47
CA SER A 37 0.53 7.54 5.27
C SER A 37 0.93 6.18 4.71
N ILE A 38 1.31 6.13 3.42
CA ILE A 38 1.82 4.90 2.83
C ILE A 38 3.25 4.63 3.37
N PRO A 39 3.57 3.40 3.76
CA PRO A 39 4.92 3.03 4.20
C PRO A 39 6.00 3.30 3.13
N ASP A 40 7.15 3.80 3.56
CA ASP A 40 8.24 4.19 2.66
C ASP A 40 8.92 2.99 1.95
N ASP A 41 8.86 1.81 2.56
CA ASP A 41 9.38 0.55 2.04
C ASP A 41 8.39 -0.15 1.09
N PHE A 42 7.18 0.39 0.89
CA PHE A 42 6.21 -0.15 -0.05
C PHE A 42 6.63 0.13 -1.50
N TYR A 43 7.00 -0.93 -2.23
CA TYR A 43 7.41 -0.80 -3.63
C TYR A 43 6.22 -0.48 -4.55
N MET A 44 6.18 0.75 -5.07
CA MET A 44 5.12 1.25 -5.96
C MET A 44 5.54 1.37 -7.43
N GLY A 45 6.78 0.98 -7.79
CA GLY A 45 7.35 1.27 -9.12
C GLY A 45 6.58 0.71 -10.32
N ASN A 46 5.84 -0.39 -10.14
CA ASN A 46 4.99 -1.00 -11.18
C ASN A 46 3.49 -0.73 -10.99
N LEU A 47 3.13 0.00 -9.93
CA LEU A 47 1.75 0.21 -9.52
C LEU A 47 1.07 1.19 -10.48
N VAL A 48 -0.13 0.85 -10.92
CA VAL A 48 -0.93 1.66 -11.87
C VAL A 48 -2.08 2.35 -11.15
N VAL A 49 -2.63 1.70 -10.13
CA VAL A 49 -3.78 2.19 -9.38
C VAL A 49 -3.58 1.91 -7.89
N ILE A 50 -3.87 2.92 -7.08
CA ILE A 50 -4.02 2.81 -5.64
C ILE A 50 -5.41 3.34 -5.29
N ASP A 51 -6.25 2.49 -4.70
CA ASP A 51 -7.54 2.88 -4.17
C ASP A 51 -7.46 2.96 -2.65
N LEU A 52 -7.46 4.19 -2.15
CA LEU A 52 -7.36 4.53 -0.73
C LEU A 52 -8.68 5.09 -0.17
N LYS A 53 -9.80 4.86 -0.86
CA LYS A 53 -11.11 5.36 -0.39
C LYS A 53 -11.40 4.84 1.02
N HIS A 54 -12.00 5.69 1.84
CA HIS A 54 -12.33 5.36 3.23
C HIS A 54 -11.12 4.93 4.09
N SER A 55 -9.88 5.24 3.69
CA SER A 55 -8.70 5.10 4.54
C SER A 55 -8.51 6.33 5.42
N ASN A 56 -7.67 6.20 6.47
CA ASN A 56 -7.26 7.32 7.31
C ASN A 56 -6.00 8.05 6.79
N ILE A 57 -5.65 7.86 5.51
CA ILE A 57 -4.44 8.45 4.94
C ILE A 57 -4.62 9.97 4.81
N GLU A 58 -3.85 10.71 5.60
CA GLU A 58 -3.77 12.18 5.59
C GLU A 58 -2.69 12.67 4.63
N GLN A 59 -1.61 11.90 4.48
CA GLN A 59 -0.47 12.22 3.66
C GLN A 59 -0.05 11.01 2.84
N VAL A 60 0.03 11.13 1.51
CA VAL A 60 0.25 9.96 0.66
C VAL A 60 1.65 9.35 0.86
N TRP A 61 2.66 10.17 1.12
CA TRP A 61 4.06 9.75 1.30
C TRP A 61 4.63 10.48 2.51
N ASN A 62 5.45 9.81 3.33
CA ASN A 62 6.17 10.53 4.37
C ASN A 62 7.11 11.54 3.70
N GLU A 63 6.95 12.81 4.05
CA GLU A 63 7.94 13.81 3.71
C GLU A 63 9.24 13.42 4.43
N SER A 64 10.27 13.10 3.65
CA SER A 64 11.61 12.96 4.20
C SER A 64 12.02 14.31 4.79
N LYS A 65 12.38 14.32 6.07
CA LYS A 65 12.96 15.49 6.71
C LYS A 65 14.38 15.75 6.21
#